data_AF-A0A1I8H2V4-F1
#
_entry.id   AF-A0A1I8H2V4-F1
#
_cell.length_a   1.000
_cell.length_b   1.000
_cell.length_c   1.000
_cell.angle_alpha   90.00
_cell.angle_beta   90.00
_cell.angle_gamma   90.00
#
_symmetry.space_group_name_H-M   'P 1'
#
loop_
_entity.id
_entity.type
_entity.pdbx_description
1 polymer ?
#
loop_
_entity_poly.entity_id
_entity_poly.type
_entity_poly.pdbx_seq_one_letter_code
_entity_poly.pdbx_strand_id
1 'polypeptide(L)'
;EIPRLLHFITDSELVLNGYRQTLASCAAVNPDWTIYLWTELDVESLLRRRQPDLLSFYQLLNSPAERLEFAKYPVLYHLGGVILELDVECLKPLSSATALDFRSSAFVAEERVENVMIYGNRLFRLSPAALGSRPGHGFLGFVISALRGNVSVE
;
A
#
# COMPACT_ATOMS: atom_id res chain seq x y z
N GLU A 1 5.67 11.05 -12.18
CA GLU A 1 4.72 11.63 -11.21
C GLU A 1 3.97 10.50 -10.50
N ILE A 2 3.49 10.75 -9.28
CA ILE A 2 2.57 9.82 -8.59
C ILE A 2 1.16 10.08 -9.14
N PRO A 3 0.53 9.11 -9.83
CA PRO A 3 -0.81 9.32 -10.40
C PRO A 3 -1.86 9.46 -9.31
N ARG A 4 -3.00 10.11 -9.63
CA ARG A 4 -4.12 10.33 -8.68
C ARG A 4 -5.00 9.09 -8.52
N LEU A 5 -4.36 7.99 -8.14
CA LEU A 5 -5.00 6.72 -7.82
C LEU A 5 -4.85 6.48 -6.32
N LEU A 6 -5.96 6.23 -5.63
CA LEU A 6 -5.98 5.89 -4.22
C LEU A 6 -6.43 4.43 -4.07
N HIS A 7 -5.63 3.63 -3.39
CA HIS A 7 -5.82 2.20 -3.24
C HIS A 7 -6.07 1.84 -1.78
N PHE A 8 -7.05 0.97 -1.56
CA PHE A 8 -7.26 0.25 -0.31
C PHE A 8 -7.31 -1.25 -0.62
N ILE A 9 -6.68 -2.07 0.20
CA ILE A 9 -6.69 -3.54 0.03
C ILE A 9 -7.38 -4.17 1.22
N THR A 10 -8.26 -5.11 0.94
CA THR A 10 -9.05 -5.85 1.93
C THR A 10 -9.09 -7.34 1.57
N ASP A 11 -9.33 -8.18 2.57
CA ASP A 11 -9.56 -9.61 2.38
C ASP A 11 -10.97 -9.89 1.81
N SER A 12 -11.94 -9.00 2.07
CA SER A 12 -13.31 -9.15 1.58
C SER A 12 -14.10 -7.84 1.53
N GLU A 13 -15.10 -7.77 0.66
CA GLU A 13 -16.00 -6.61 0.59
C GLU A 13 -16.79 -6.37 1.89
N LEU A 14 -17.00 -7.41 2.71
CA LEU A 14 -17.70 -7.31 3.98
C LEU A 14 -16.95 -6.41 4.98
N VAL A 15 -15.62 -6.45 4.96
CA VAL A 15 -14.76 -5.66 5.86
C VAL A 15 -14.87 -4.17 5.55
N LEU A 16 -15.03 -3.79 4.29
CA LEU A 16 -15.18 -2.38 3.88
C LEU A 16 -16.36 -1.67 4.58
N ASN A 17 -17.39 -2.42 4.99
CA ASN A 17 -18.53 -1.84 5.71
C ASN A 17 -18.14 -1.22 7.06
N GLY A 18 -17.14 -1.79 7.74
CA GLY A 18 -16.62 -1.25 9.00
C GLY A 18 -15.81 0.05 8.82
N TYR A 19 -15.32 0.29 7.61
CA TYR A 19 -14.41 1.40 7.29
C TYR A 19 -15.05 2.48 6.40
N ARG A 20 -16.39 2.46 6.25
CA ARG A 20 -17.11 3.43 5.42
C ARG A 20 -16.81 4.88 5.77
N GLN A 21 -16.67 5.20 7.06
CA GLN A 21 -16.35 6.55 7.51
C GLN A 21 -14.96 6.98 7.04
N THR A 22 -13.97 6.11 7.21
CA THR A 22 -12.59 6.35 6.77
C THR A 22 -12.52 6.51 5.26
N LEU A 23 -13.14 5.61 4.50
CA LEU A 23 -13.21 5.69 3.03
C LEU A 23 -13.90 7.00 2.57
N ALA A 24 -15.00 7.39 3.24
CA ALA A 24 -15.71 8.62 2.95
C ALA A 24 -14.87 9.86 3.24
N SER A 25 -14.08 9.88 4.33
CA SER A 25 -13.16 10.98 4.63
C SER A 25 -12.16 11.20 3.49
N CYS A 26 -11.61 10.11 2.95
CA CYS A 26 -10.65 10.15 1.85
C CYS A 26 -11.28 10.56 0.53
N ALA A 27 -12.48 10.07 0.21
CA ALA A 27 -13.20 10.51 -0.97
C ALA A 27 -13.57 12.00 -0.90
N ALA A 28 -13.97 12.49 0.27
CA ALA A 28 -14.41 13.88 0.45
C ALA A 28 -13.29 14.90 0.20
N VAL A 29 -12.06 14.60 0.64
CA VAL A 29 -10.91 15.51 0.48
C VAL A 29 -10.07 15.24 -0.78
N ASN A 30 -10.37 14.19 -1.54
CA ASN A 30 -9.71 13.85 -2.81
C ASN A 30 -10.73 13.60 -3.94
N PRO A 31 -11.62 14.57 -4.26
CA PRO A 31 -12.73 14.37 -5.19
C PRO A 31 -12.30 14.09 -6.64
N ASP A 32 -11.06 14.44 -6.99
CA ASP A 32 -10.46 14.25 -8.32
C ASP A 32 -9.62 12.96 -8.42
N TRP A 33 -9.57 12.14 -7.37
CA TRP A 33 -8.82 10.89 -7.35
C TRP A 33 -9.73 9.71 -7.70
N THR A 34 -9.15 8.73 -8.41
CA THR A 34 -9.83 7.44 -8.62
C THR A 34 -9.53 6.51 -7.45
N ILE A 35 -10.57 6.07 -6.75
CA ILE A 35 -10.46 5.15 -5.61
C ILE A 35 -10.64 3.70 -6.10
N TYR A 36 -9.69 2.84 -5.76
CA TYR A 36 -9.76 1.40 -5.98
C TYR A 36 -9.83 0.67 -4.64
N LEU A 37 -10.79 -0.25 -4.54
CA LEU A 37 -10.93 -1.18 -3.44
C LEU A 37 -10.53 -2.56 -3.98
N TRP A 38 -9.44 -3.10 -3.47
CA TRP A 38 -8.86 -4.36 -3.93
C TRP A 38 -9.24 -5.49 -2.99
N THR A 39 -9.71 -6.59 -3.55
CA THR A 39 -9.78 -7.88 -2.86
C THR A 39 -8.53 -8.71 -3.14
N GLU A 40 -8.35 -9.81 -2.39
CA GLU A 40 -7.31 -10.80 -2.68
C GLU A 40 -7.38 -11.33 -4.12
N LEU A 41 -8.59 -11.55 -4.65
CA LEU A 41 -8.80 -12.03 -6.04
C LEU A 41 -8.40 -11.00 -7.09
N ASP A 42 -8.57 -9.71 -6.80
CA ASP A 42 -8.15 -8.63 -7.69
C ASP A 42 -6.62 -8.56 -7.77
N VAL A 43 -5.94 -8.73 -6.62
CA VAL A 43 -4.48 -8.76 -6.52
C VAL A 43 -3.92 -9.97 -7.28
N GLU A 44 -4.49 -11.17 -7.07
CA GLU A 44 -4.08 -12.35 -7.85
C GLU A 44 -4.23 -12.11 -9.36
N SER A 45 -5.35 -11.50 -9.76
CA SER A 45 -5.63 -11.18 -11.16
C SER A 45 -4.66 -10.15 -11.72
N LEU A 46 -4.23 -9.17 -10.92
CA LEU A 46 -3.17 -8.23 -11.29
C LEU A 46 -1.84 -8.97 -11.50
N LEU A 47 -1.44 -9.80 -10.54
CA LEU A 47 -0.18 -10.55 -10.60
C LEU A 47 -0.16 -11.51 -11.80
N ARG A 48 -1.24 -12.27 -12.02
CA ARG A 48 -1.38 -13.17 -13.16
C ARG A 48 -1.21 -12.46 -14.52
N ARG A 49 -1.60 -11.18 -14.61
CA ARG A 49 -1.50 -10.39 -15.86
C ARG A 49 -0.18 -9.65 -16.00
N ARG A 50 0.40 -9.14 -14.91
CA ARG A 50 1.51 -8.18 -14.95
C ARG A 50 2.83 -8.74 -14.42
N GLN A 51 2.77 -9.75 -13.56
CA GLN A 51 3.96 -10.32 -12.93
C GLN A 51 3.71 -11.79 -12.51
N PRO A 52 3.51 -12.71 -13.47
CA PRO A 52 3.15 -14.11 -13.19
C PRO A 52 4.15 -14.82 -12.28
N ASP A 53 5.44 -14.50 -12.41
CA ASP A 53 6.51 -15.07 -11.59
C ASP A 53 6.40 -14.74 -10.09
N LEU A 54 5.61 -13.72 -9.73
CA LEU A 54 5.36 -13.33 -8.34
C LEU A 54 4.09 -13.96 -7.76
N LEU A 55 3.21 -14.51 -8.62
CA LEU A 55 1.94 -15.08 -8.18
C LEU A 55 2.15 -16.31 -7.29
N SER A 56 3.10 -17.18 -7.64
CA SER A 56 3.40 -18.37 -6.84
C SER A 56 3.87 -18.00 -5.45
N PHE A 57 4.75 -16.99 -5.33
CA PHE A 57 5.19 -16.47 -4.04
C PHE A 57 4.01 -15.92 -3.22
N TYR A 58 3.15 -15.10 -3.85
CA TYR A 58 1.98 -14.53 -3.18
C TYR A 58 1.06 -15.60 -2.59
N GLN A 59 0.84 -16.69 -3.33
CA GLN A 59 -0.01 -17.79 -2.91
C GLN A 59 0.61 -18.67 -1.81
N LEU A 60 1.93 -18.60 -1.59
CA LEU A 60 2.62 -19.29 -0.50
C LEU A 60 2.58 -18.53 0.83
N LEU A 61 2.14 -17.27 0.84
CA LEU A 61 2.00 -16.50 2.08
C LEU A 61 0.88 -17.11 2.94
N ASN A 62 1.22 -17.45 4.18
CA ASN A 62 0.42 -18.33 5.04
C ASN A 62 -0.87 -17.66 5.52
N SER A 63 -0.81 -16.38 5.88
CA SER A 63 -1.95 -15.66 6.46
C SER A 63 -2.54 -14.60 5.53
N PRO A 64 -3.86 -14.32 5.64
CA PRO A 64 -4.48 -13.19 4.96
C PRO A 64 -3.76 -11.86 5.27
N ALA A 65 -3.30 -11.67 6.50
CA ALA A 65 -2.56 -10.47 6.90
C ALA A 65 -1.25 -10.30 6.11
N GLU A 66 -0.46 -11.37 5.96
CA GLU A 66 0.77 -11.34 5.15
C GLU A 66 0.47 -11.05 3.68
N ARG A 67 -0.60 -11.63 3.13
CA ARG A 67 -1.02 -11.37 1.74
C ARG A 67 -1.44 -9.91 1.55
N LEU A 68 -2.23 -9.35 2.45
CA LEU A 68 -2.63 -7.95 2.41
C LEU A 68 -1.42 -7.01 2.51
N GLU A 69 -0.52 -7.28 3.44
CA GLU A 69 0.70 -6.48 3.63
C GLU A 69 1.58 -6.53 2.38
N PHE A 70 1.77 -7.72 1.80
CA PHE A 70 2.55 -7.89 0.59
C PHE A 70 1.88 -7.26 -0.63
N ALA A 71 0.57 -7.39 -0.79
CA ALA A 71 -0.19 -6.92 -1.95
C ALA A 71 -0.02 -5.42 -2.22
N LYS A 72 0.28 -4.64 -1.18
CA LYS A 72 0.52 -3.19 -1.28
C LYS A 72 1.60 -2.86 -2.32
N TYR A 73 2.68 -3.62 -2.31
CA TYR A 73 3.86 -3.35 -3.12
C TYR A 73 3.67 -3.60 -4.62
N PRO A 74 3.17 -4.76 -5.11
CA PRO A 74 2.92 -4.97 -6.52
C PRO A 74 1.78 -4.09 -7.06
N VAL A 75 0.72 -3.83 -6.29
CA VAL A 75 -0.33 -2.89 -6.70
C VAL A 75 0.27 -1.52 -7.00
N LEU A 76 1.04 -0.99 -6.04
CA LEU A 76 1.66 0.32 -6.15
C LEU A 76 2.79 0.34 -7.20
N TYR A 77 3.54 -0.76 -7.38
CA TYR A 77 4.59 -0.87 -8.39
C TYR A 77 4.02 -0.80 -9.80
N HIS A 78 2.92 -1.52 -10.07
CA HIS A 78 2.35 -1.59 -11.42
C HIS A 78 1.49 -0.37 -11.78
N LEU A 79 0.73 0.16 -10.82
CA LEU A 79 -0.23 1.24 -11.08
C LEU A 79 0.23 2.60 -10.62
N GLY A 80 1.23 2.66 -9.73
CA GLY A 80 1.54 3.89 -8.99
C GLY A 80 0.39 4.29 -8.07
N GLY A 81 0.41 5.54 -7.62
CA GLY A 81 -0.65 6.12 -6.82
C GLY A 81 -0.27 6.21 -5.35
N VAL A 82 -1.29 6.16 -4.50
CA VAL A 82 -1.17 6.13 -3.04
C VAL A 82 -1.97 4.94 -2.55
N ILE A 83 -1.39 4.19 -1.62
CA ILE A 83 -2.08 3.14 -0.87
C ILE A 83 -2.19 3.57 0.58
N LEU A 84 -3.37 3.38 1.17
CA LEU A 84 -3.63 3.63 2.58
C LEU A 84 -4.19 2.36 3.22
N GLU A 85 -3.88 2.15 4.49
CA GLU A 85 -4.61 1.17 5.31
C GLU A 85 -6.06 1.62 5.51
N LEU A 86 -6.96 0.65 5.74
CA LEU A 86 -8.40 0.88 5.80
C LEU A 86 -8.84 1.78 6.97
N ASP A 87 -8.02 1.87 8.01
CA ASP A 87 -8.24 2.67 9.21
C ASP A 87 -7.59 4.06 9.15
N VAL A 88 -6.97 4.44 8.03
CA VAL A 88 -6.35 5.75 7.83
C VAL A 88 -7.36 6.80 7.37
N GLU A 89 -7.68 7.75 8.26
CA GLU A 89 -8.54 8.89 7.94
C GLU A 89 -7.78 9.97 7.16
N CYS A 90 -8.42 10.51 6.11
CA CYS A 90 -7.86 11.63 5.35
C CYS A 90 -8.41 12.95 5.86
N LEU A 91 -7.53 13.75 6.48
CA LEU A 91 -7.86 15.09 6.97
C LEU A 91 -7.51 16.21 5.98
N LYS A 92 -6.69 15.90 4.96
CA LYS A 92 -6.21 16.85 3.95
C LYS A 92 -6.10 16.16 2.58
N PRO A 93 -6.15 16.92 1.47
CA PRO A 93 -5.90 16.37 0.15
C PRO A 93 -4.50 15.75 0.03
N LEU A 94 -4.41 14.57 -0.56
CA LEU A 94 -3.17 13.83 -0.84
C LEU A 94 -2.27 14.57 -1.83
N SER A 95 -2.84 15.46 -2.65
CA SER A 95 -2.07 16.36 -3.52
C SER A 95 -1.04 17.18 -2.74
N SER A 96 -1.27 17.45 -1.45
CA SER A 96 -0.30 18.16 -0.60
C SER A 96 1.03 17.40 -0.46
N ALA A 97 0.98 16.06 -0.48
CA ALA A 97 2.15 15.18 -0.41
C ALA A 97 2.68 14.83 -1.80
N THR A 98 1.80 14.65 -2.80
CA THR A 98 2.20 14.22 -4.14
C THR A 98 2.59 15.35 -5.08
N ALA A 99 2.20 16.60 -4.81
CA ALA A 99 2.57 17.78 -5.58
C ALA A 99 3.92 18.38 -5.16
N LEU A 100 4.60 17.80 -4.16
CA LEU A 100 5.97 18.19 -3.84
C LEU A 100 6.88 17.84 -5.02
N ASP A 101 7.21 18.87 -5.82
CA ASP A 101 7.95 18.79 -7.09
C ASP A 101 9.45 18.46 -6.91
N PHE A 102 9.80 17.77 -5.83
CA PHE A 102 11.17 17.41 -5.48
C PHE A 102 11.31 15.89 -5.39
N ARG A 103 11.84 15.26 -6.45
CA ARG A 103 12.58 13.97 -6.48
C ARG A 103 11.99 12.73 -5.77
N SER A 104 10.86 12.83 -5.10
CA SER A 104 10.19 11.77 -4.35
C SER A 104 9.29 11.03 -5.31
N SER A 105 9.89 10.21 -6.17
CA SER A 105 9.12 9.31 -7.01
C SER A 105 8.49 8.14 -6.24
N ALA A 106 8.75 8.06 -4.93
CA ALA A 106 7.99 7.32 -3.93
C ALA A 106 8.11 7.96 -2.54
N PHE A 107 7.17 7.66 -1.64
CA PHE A 107 7.21 7.98 -0.21
C PHE A 107 6.68 6.80 0.62
N VAL A 108 7.08 6.80 1.89
CA VAL A 108 6.61 5.86 2.93
C VAL A 108 6.33 6.68 4.18
N ALA A 109 5.22 6.41 4.86
CA ALA A 109 4.91 7.09 6.11
C ALA A 109 5.93 6.76 7.21
N GLU A 110 6.11 7.71 8.11
CA GLU A 110 6.80 7.48 9.38
C GLU A 110 5.81 6.96 10.42
N GLU A 111 6.25 6.01 11.24
CA GLU A 111 5.48 5.51 12.38
C GLU A 111 5.49 6.53 13.53
N ARG A 112 4.43 6.55 14.34
CA ARG A 112 4.36 7.43 15.51
C ARG A 112 5.50 7.13 16.47
N VAL A 113 6.23 8.17 16.89
CA VAL A 113 7.41 8.02 17.77
C VAL A 113 7.09 7.27 19.06
N GLU A 114 5.88 7.44 19.60
CA GLU A 114 5.40 6.74 20.78
C GLU A 114 5.34 5.22 20.54
N ASN A 115 4.79 4.79 19.40
CA ASN A 115 4.74 3.38 19.02
C ASN A 115 6.16 2.82 18.86
N VAL A 116 7.04 3.57 18.20
CA VAL A 116 8.43 3.12 17.98
C VAL A 116 9.20 2.97 19.29
N MET A 117 8.99 3.88 20.24
CA MET A 117 9.60 3.83 21.56
C MET A 117 9.07 2.66 22.38
N ILE A 118 7.75 2.46 22.42
CA ILE A 118 7.10 1.38 23.20
C ILE A 118 7.56 0.00 22.71
N TYR A 119 7.51 -0.26 21.41
CA TYR A 119 7.75 -1.60 20.87
C TYR A 119 9.22 -1.92 20.61
N GLY A 120 10.09 -0.91 20.51
CA GLY A 120 11.46 -1.11 20.04
C GLY A 120 12.53 -0.31 20.77
N ASN A 121 12.17 0.64 21.63
CA ASN A 121 13.10 1.62 22.20
C ASN A 121 13.97 2.27 21.10
N ARG A 122 13.33 2.67 19.99
CA ARG A 122 13.97 3.33 18.85
C ARG A 122 13.35 4.69 18.60
N LEU A 123 14.08 5.55 17.90
CA LEU A 123 13.61 6.90 17.55
C LEU A 123 12.91 6.97 16.18
N PHE A 124 12.99 5.92 15.36
CA PHE A 124 12.47 5.95 14.00
C PHE A 124 12.08 4.56 13.49
N ARG A 125 10.95 4.51 12.76
CA ARG A 125 10.51 3.36 11.98
C ARG A 125 9.60 3.83 10.85
N LEU A 126 9.70 3.19 9.69
CA LEU A 126 8.76 3.39 8.59
C LEU A 126 7.47 2.59 8.83
N SER A 127 6.34 3.19 8.52
CA SER A 127 5.01 2.58 8.64
C SER A 127 4.45 2.25 7.25
N PRO A 128 3.94 1.02 7.04
CA PRO A 128 3.28 0.66 5.80
C PRO A 128 1.83 1.18 5.70
N ALA A 129 1.38 1.98 6.67
CA ALA A 129 0.03 2.53 6.74
C ALA A 129 -0.29 3.50 5.59
N ALA A 130 0.72 4.19 5.05
CA ALA A 130 0.59 4.99 3.85
C ALA A 130 1.86 4.93 3.00
N LEU A 131 1.70 4.53 1.73
CA LEU A 131 2.78 4.48 0.75
C LEU A 131 2.33 5.20 -0.53
N GLY A 132 3.24 5.82 -1.24
CA GLY A 132 2.93 6.35 -2.57
C GLY A 132 4.11 6.22 -3.50
N SER A 133 3.84 6.08 -4.80
CA SER A 133 4.88 5.92 -5.80
C SER A 133 4.38 6.20 -7.21
N ARG A 134 5.30 6.57 -8.09
CA ARG A 134 5.07 6.43 -9.54
C ARG A 134 5.10 4.94 -9.93
N PRO A 135 4.47 4.55 -11.04
CA PRO A 135 4.63 3.21 -11.60
C PRO A 135 6.09 2.88 -11.91
N GLY A 136 6.47 1.62 -11.71
CA GLY A 136 7.80 1.08 -12.03
C GLY A 136 8.94 1.70 -11.22
N HIS A 137 8.68 2.19 -10.00
CA HIS A 137 9.72 2.81 -9.19
C HIS A 137 10.70 1.77 -8.61
N GLY A 138 12.00 2.05 -8.70
CA GLY A 138 13.07 1.12 -8.32
C GLY A 138 13.03 0.70 -6.85
N PHE A 139 12.63 1.60 -5.94
CA PHE A 139 12.47 1.27 -4.51
C PHE A 139 11.44 0.15 -4.30
N LEU A 140 10.28 0.21 -4.96
CA LEU A 140 9.27 -0.84 -4.82
C LEU A 140 9.72 -2.16 -5.44
N GLY A 141 10.45 -2.10 -6.57
CA GLY A 141 11.10 -3.27 -7.14
C GLY A 141 12.07 -3.94 -6.15
N PHE A 142 12.89 -3.13 -5.47
CA PHE A 142 13.78 -3.62 -4.41
C PHE A 142 13.03 -4.26 -3.24
N VAL A 143 11.95 -3.62 -2.75
CA VAL A 143 11.14 -4.16 -1.64
C VAL A 143 10.51 -5.50 -2.01
N ILE A 144 9.92 -5.61 -3.20
CA ILE A 144 9.33 -6.86 -3.70
C ILE A 144 10.39 -7.97 -3.76
N SER A 145 11.58 -7.68 -4.29
CA SER A 145 12.68 -8.63 -4.35
C SER A 145 13.17 -9.05 -2.96
N ALA A 146 13.29 -8.11 -2.02
CA ALA A 146 13.74 -8.39 -0.65
C ALA A 146 12.73 -9.25 0.12
N LEU A 147 11.43 -8.93 0.02
CA LEU A 147 10.38 -9.71 0.68
C LEU A 147 10.31 -11.14 0.12
N ARG A 148 10.47 -11.31 -1.20
CA ARG A 148 10.55 -12.63 -1.82
C ARG A 148 11.76 -13.44 -1.33
N GLY A 149 12.90 -12.80 -1.13
CA GLY A 149 14.14 -13.48 -0.70
C GLY A 149 14.19 -13.84 0.79
N ASN A 150 13.39 -13.17 1.63
CA ASN A 150 13.39 -13.36 3.08
C ASN A 150 12.44 -14.47 3.58
N VAL A 151 11.57 -14.99 2.71
CA VAL A 151 10.71 -16.13 3.05
C VAL A 151 11.44 -17.41 2.65
N SER A 152 11.95 -18.12 3.65
CA SER A 152 12.42 -19.49 3.47
C SER A 152 11.26 -20.36 3.03
N VAL A 153 11.34 -20.95 1.84
CA VAL A 153 10.48 -22.07 1.46
C VAL A 153 11.08 -23.29 2.15
N GLU A 154 10.67 -23.54 3.40
CA GLU A 154 10.87 -24.84 4.07
C GLU A 154 9.79 -25.82 3.65
#